data_AF-A0A7L1SS30-F1
#
_entry.id   AF-A0A7L1SS30-F1
#
_cell.length_a   1.000
_cell.length_b   1.000
_cell.length_c   1.000
_cell.angle_alpha   90.00
_cell.angle_beta   90.00
_cell.angle_gamma   90.00
#
_symmetry.space_group_name_H-M   'P 1'
#
loop_
_entity.id
_entity.type
_entity.pdbx_description
1 polymer ?
#
loop_
_entity_poly.entity_id
_entity_poly.type
_entity_poly.pdbx_seq_one_letter_code
_entity_poly.pdbx_strand_id
1 'polypeptide(L)'
;QGAPREPGARWTEPGCRSCACQGGRVLCEAVNCPVTCSHPLPAPAGGCCPSCSGCLHEGVARAEGDVFSPSDGNCTVCVCLAGNISCISPECPPGSCPSASPADCCSCQPAKCSFRGRTYAHGTRFSLDGDDCTICICRGGEVECSFAPCPVLDCPQHQRHLGPGQCCFTCRDPPAPAGCFVDDNGVEFPVGQIWSPGDPCELCICQADGSVSCKRTDCVETCPYPIRIPGQCCPDCSAGCTYMGRIFYNNETFPSIRDPCLSCICLVR
;
A
#
# COMPACT_ATOMS: atom_id res chain seq x y z
N GLN A 1 -7.97 79.91 27.90
CA GLN A 1 -9.04 80.76 28.47
C GLN A 1 -8.90 80.68 29.98
N GLY A 2 -8.58 81.79 30.64
CA GLY A 2 -8.20 81.81 32.05
C GLY A 2 -9.43 81.93 32.95
N ALA A 3 -9.83 80.83 33.58
CA ALA A 3 -10.79 80.87 34.68
C ALA A 3 -10.08 81.34 35.96
N PRO A 4 -10.68 82.25 36.75
CA PRO A 4 -10.12 82.63 38.04
C PRO A 4 -10.07 81.41 38.97
N ARG A 5 -8.96 81.23 39.67
CA ARG A 5 -8.74 80.14 40.65
C ARG A 5 -8.61 80.74 42.04
N GLU A 6 -9.28 80.13 43.02
CA GLU A 6 -9.18 80.56 44.40
C GLU A 6 -7.76 80.34 44.97
N PRO A 7 -7.31 81.16 45.94
CA PRO A 7 -6.05 80.93 46.64
C PRO A 7 -6.01 79.55 47.29
N GLY A 8 -4.93 78.79 47.06
CA GLY A 8 -4.78 77.42 47.54
C GLY A 8 -5.42 76.34 46.64
N ALA A 9 -6.15 76.72 45.58
CA ALA A 9 -6.71 75.76 44.64
C ALA A 9 -5.60 74.92 43.95
N ARG A 10 -5.88 73.64 43.71
CA ARG A 10 -5.02 72.69 43.00
C ARG A 10 -5.74 72.13 41.77
N TRP A 11 -5.05 72.02 40.65
CA TRP A 11 -5.60 71.45 39.42
C TRP A 11 -4.50 70.81 38.58
N THR A 12 -4.91 69.95 37.64
CA THR A 12 -3.99 69.32 36.67
C THR A 12 -4.19 69.97 35.31
N GLU A 13 -3.10 70.40 34.68
CA GLU A 13 -3.10 70.97 33.33
C GLU A 13 -2.84 69.91 32.24
N PRO A 14 -3.25 70.16 30.98
CA PRO A 14 -2.86 69.34 29.84
C PRO A 14 -1.32 69.17 29.79
N GLY A 15 -0.85 67.95 29.56
CA GLY A 15 0.59 67.63 29.66
C GLY A 15 1.03 67.15 31.04
N CYS A 16 0.09 66.71 31.89
CA CYS A 16 0.33 66.04 33.16
C CYS A 16 1.17 66.87 34.16
N ARG A 17 0.74 68.13 34.36
CA ARG A 17 1.34 69.07 35.32
C ARG A 17 0.37 69.37 36.45
N SER A 18 0.83 69.21 37.69
CA SER A 18 0.07 69.58 38.89
C SER A 18 0.38 71.02 39.24
N CYS A 19 -0.64 71.87 39.20
CA CYS A 19 -0.53 73.29 39.47
C CYS A 19 -1.28 73.68 40.74
N ALA A 20 -0.71 74.63 41.48
CA ALA A 20 -1.32 75.21 42.68
C ALA A 20 -1.24 76.74 42.66
N CYS A 21 -2.29 77.40 43.16
CA CYS A 21 -2.28 78.84 43.37
C CYS A 21 -1.71 79.15 44.77
N GLN A 22 -0.46 79.61 44.84
CA GLN A 22 0.22 79.95 46.09
C GLN A 22 0.73 81.40 46.04
N GLY A 23 0.28 82.24 46.96
CA GLY A 23 0.72 83.64 47.04
C GLY A 23 0.44 84.47 45.78
N GLY A 24 -0.68 84.19 45.08
CA GLY A 24 -1.07 84.89 43.84
C GLY A 24 -0.29 84.45 42.59
N ARG A 25 0.56 83.42 42.68
CA ARG A 25 1.27 82.82 41.55
C ARG A 25 0.82 81.37 41.33
N VAL A 26 0.83 80.97 40.07
CA VAL A 26 0.62 79.57 39.68
C VAL A 26 1.97 78.87 39.69
N LEU A 27 2.13 77.87 40.56
CA LEU A 27 3.29 76.99 40.61
C LEU A 27 2.90 75.64 40.03
N CYS A 28 3.60 75.20 38.99
CA CYS A 28 3.29 73.94 38.29
C CYS A 28 4.50 73.01 38.30
N GLU A 29 4.29 71.80 38.81
CA GLU A 29 5.28 70.73 38.84
C GLU A 29 4.86 69.60 37.91
N ALA A 30 5.83 68.92 37.31
CA ALA A 30 5.55 67.74 36.50
C ALA A 30 5.07 66.61 37.42
N VAL A 31 3.97 65.95 37.07
CA VAL A 31 3.50 64.78 37.81
C VAL A 31 4.39 63.59 37.46
N ASN A 32 5.02 62.99 38.47
CA ASN A 32 5.76 61.76 38.30
C ASN A 32 4.82 60.56 38.48
N CYS A 33 4.67 59.74 37.45
CA CYS A 33 3.84 58.53 37.47
C CYS A 33 4.76 57.29 37.54
N PRO A 34 5.02 56.74 38.74
CA PRO A 34 5.76 55.49 38.85
C PRO A 34 4.91 54.33 38.31
N VAL A 35 5.41 53.61 37.31
CA VAL A 35 4.75 52.44 36.72
C VAL A 35 5.59 51.21 37.00
N THR A 36 4.98 50.20 37.64
CA THR A 36 5.64 48.94 38.03
C THR A 36 5.15 47.73 37.25
N CYS A 37 4.17 47.92 36.37
CA CYS A 37 3.61 46.87 35.52
C CYS A 37 4.13 46.99 34.07
N SER A 38 4.12 45.87 33.34
CA SER A 38 4.70 45.77 32.00
C SER A 38 3.79 46.30 30.88
N HIS A 39 2.47 46.25 31.05
CA HIS A 39 1.49 46.58 30.01
C HIS A 39 0.40 47.51 30.56
N PRO A 40 0.75 48.70 31.08
CA PRO A 40 -0.22 49.58 31.70
C PRO A 40 -1.30 50.05 30.71
N LEU A 41 -2.51 50.23 31.22
CA LEU A 41 -3.58 50.93 30.49
C LEU A 41 -3.26 52.43 30.40
N PRO A 42 -3.64 53.10 29.29
CA PRO A 42 -3.54 54.54 29.16
C PRO A 42 -4.29 55.27 30.28
N ALA A 43 -3.90 56.52 30.56
CA ALA A 43 -4.62 57.34 31.51
C ALA A 43 -6.10 57.45 31.10
N PRO A 44 -7.06 57.24 32.03
CA PRO A 44 -8.48 57.41 31.74
C PRO A 44 -8.78 58.85 31.32
N ALA A 45 -9.94 59.09 30.70
CA ALA A 45 -10.32 60.43 30.24
C ALA A 45 -10.27 61.45 31.40
N GLY A 46 -9.44 62.50 31.25
CA GLY A 46 -9.19 63.51 32.30
C GLY A 46 -8.16 63.11 33.35
N GLY A 47 -7.62 61.90 33.29
CA GLY A 47 -6.52 61.40 34.10
C GLY A 47 -5.14 61.79 33.55
N CYS A 48 -4.14 61.69 34.43
CA CYS A 48 -2.75 62.05 34.16
C CYS A 48 -1.88 60.80 33.97
N CYS A 49 -2.05 59.82 34.88
CA CYS A 49 -1.18 58.66 34.97
C CYS A 49 -1.82 57.40 34.39
N PRO A 50 -1.00 56.50 33.83
CA PRO A 50 -1.46 55.19 33.39
C PRO A 50 -1.85 54.30 34.59
N SER A 51 -2.62 53.24 34.32
CA SER A 51 -3.15 52.33 35.35
C SER A 51 -2.71 50.89 35.14
N CYS A 52 -2.39 50.19 36.22
CA CYS A 52 -2.10 48.74 36.22
C CYS A 52 -3.34 47.89 36.59
N SER A 53 -4.55 48.45 36.51
CA SER A 53 -5.82 47.74 36.78
C SER A 53 -6.30 46.84 35.63
N GLY A 54 -5.46 46.67 34.61
CA GLY A 54 -5.71 45.90 33.40
C GLY A 54 -4.52 46.06 32.46
N CYS A 55 -4.57 45.45 31.28
CA CYS A 55 -3.43 45.36 30.38
C CYS A 55 -3.73 45.96 29.01
N LEU A 56 -2.79 46.69 28.42
CA LEU A 56 -2.85 47.08 27.00
C LEU A 56 -1.99 46.12 26.16
N HIS A 57 -2.61 45.42 25.21
CA HIS A 57 -1.92 44.49 24.30
C HIS A 57 -2.34 44.74 22.86
N GLU A 58 -1.39 45.03 21.96
CA GLU A 58 -1.66 45.28 20.52
C GLU A 58 -2.79 46.31 20.28
N GLY A 59 -2.84 47.36 21.12
CA GLY A 59 -3.87 48.40 21.06
C GLY A 59 -5.23 48.01 21.67
N VAL A 60 -5.39 46.79 22.20
CA VAL A 60 -6.60 46.30 22.85
C VAL A 60 -6.45 46.33 24.37
N ALA A 61 -7.37 47.02 25.04
CA ALA A 61 -7.47 47.00 26.49
C ALA A 61 -8.08 45.66 26.97
N ARG A 62 -7.40 45.01 27.90
CA ARG A 62 -7.78 43.75 28.55
C ARG A 62 -8.06 44.03 30.02
N ALA A 63 -9.16 43.48 30.53
CA ALA A 63 -9.50 43.56 31.93
C ALA A 63 -8.60 42.65 32.79
N GLU A 64 -8.56 42.92 34.08
CA GLU A 64 -7.92 42.04 35.06
C GLU A 64 -8.52 40.63 34.99
N GLY A 65 -7.67 39.62 34.83
CA GLY A 65 -8.07 38.22 34.70
C GLY A 65 -8.44 37.79 33.28
N ASP A 66 -8.41 38.68 32.28
CA ASP A 66 -8.71 38.32 30.90
C ASP A 66 -7.71 37.28 30.37
N VAL A 67 -8.25 36.19 29.83
CA VAL A 67 -7.51 35.15 29.12
C VAL A 67 -7.74 35.31 27.62
N PHE A 68 -6.67 35.41 26.86
CA PHE A 68 -6.75 35.61 25.41
C PHE A 68 -5.62 34.89 24.68
N SER A 69 -5.84 34.59 23.40
CA SER A 69 -4.82 34.04 22.51
C SER A 69 -4.39 35.12 21.53
N PRO A 70 -3.11 35.54 21.55
CA PRO A 70 -2.56 36.35 20.46
C PRO A 70 -2.70 35.56 19.17
N SER A 71 -3.33 36.16 18.16
CA SER A 71 -3.61 35.47 16.89
C SER A 71 -2.30 35.19 16.14
N ASP A 72 -1.86 33.93 16.16
CA ASP A 72 -1.12 33.25 15.08
C ASP A 72 -0.65 31.87 15.55
N GLY A 73 -1.49 30.86 15.34
CA GLY A 73 -1.08 29.45 15.09
C GLY A 73 -0.21 28.70 16.12
N ASN A 74 0.21 29.30 17.23
CA ASN A 74 1.13 28.71 18.21
C ASN A 74 0.47 28.35 19.56
N CYS A 75 -0.85 28.56 19.64
CA CYS A 75 -1.73 28.37 20.80
C CYS A 75 -1.14 28.85 22.12
N THR A 76 -0.44 29.97 22.03
CA THR A 76 -0.09 30.76 23.19
C THR A 76 -1.38 31.24 23.84
N VAL A 77 -1.47 31.00 25.15
CA VAL A 77 -2.55 31.54 25.99
C VAL A 77 -1.91 32.55 26.91
N CYS A 78 -2.41 33.77 26.86
CA CYS A 78 -1.97 34.87 27.69
C CYS A 78 -3.04 35.23 28.71
N VAL A 79 -2.61 35.68 29.89
CA VAL A 79 -3.48 36.20 30.94
C VAL A 79 -3.01 37.58 31.37
N CYS A 80 -3.95 38.50 31.58
CA CYS A 80 -3.69 39.81 32.17
C CYS A 80 -3.85 39.76 33.69
N LEU A 81 -2.78 40.07 34.44
CA LEU A 81 -2.79 40.13 35.90
C LEU A 81 -1.98 41.34 36.40
N ALA A 82 -2.64 42.23 37.14
CA ALA A 82 -2.08 43.46 37.72
C ALA A 82 -1.28 44.31 36.71
N GLY A 83 -1.80 44.45 35.49
CA GLY A 83 -1.16 45.17 34.39
C GLY A 83 0.04 44.45 33.78
N ASN A 84 0.24 43.17 34.10
CA ASN A 84 1.24 42.32 33.48
C ASN A 84 0.58 41.25 32.62
N ILE A 85 1.20 40.97 31.47
CA ILE A 85 0.77 39.91 30.58
C ILE A 85 1.72 38.73 30.78
N SER A 86 1.16 37.57 31.16
CA SER A 86 1.89 36.31 31.24
C SER A 86 1.35 35.38 30.18
N CYS A 87 2.24 34.88 29.32
CA CYS A 87 1.89 33.99 28.21
C CYS A 87 2.54 32.63 28.40
N ILE A 88 1.75 31.58 28.18
CA ILE A 88 2.21 30.20 28.15
C ILE A 88 2.01 29.65 26.75
N SER A 89 3.08 29.10 26.18
CA SER A 89 3.04 28.35 24.92
C SER A 89 3.36 26.88 25.22
N PRO A 90 2.65 25.91 24.62
CA PRO A 90 2.99 24.50 24.80
C PRO A 90 4.38 24.19 24.23
N GLU A 91 5.22 23.50 25.01
CA GLU A 91 6.46 22.90 24.51
C GLU A 91 6.10 21.62 23.75
N CYS A 92 6.21 21.63 22.42
CA CYS A 92 5.92 20.43 21.63
C CYS A 92 7.10 19.43 21.74
N PRO A 93 6.83 18.14 21.96
CA PRO A 93 7.88 17.13 22.06
C PRO A 93 8.64 16.98 20.73
N PRO A 94 9.98 16.82 20.76
CA PRO A 94 10.75 16.54 19.56
C PRO A 94 10.35 15.17 19.00
N GLY A 95 9.61 15.18 17.88
CA GLY A 95 9.48 14.09 16.94
C GLY A 95 9.07 12.74 17.52
N SER A 96 7.76 12.51 17.68
CA SER A 96 7.14 11.17 17.62
C SER A 96 5.61 11.33 17.62
N CYS A 97 5.00 11.31 16.45
CA CYS A 97 3.55 11.27 16.31
C CYS A 97 3.17 10.17 15.31
N PRO A 98 2.27 9.22 15.66
CA PRO A 98 1.90 8.10 14.79
C PRO A 98 1.04 8.48 13.56
N SER A 99 0.51 9.70 13.48
CA SER A 99 -0.37 10.12 12.37
C SER A 99 -0.57 11.63 12.32
N ALA A 100 -0.83 12.15 11.11
CA ALA A 100 -1.29 13.51 10.89
C ALA A 100 -2.73 13.66 11.39
N SER A 101 -2.92 14.26 12.56
CA SER A 101 -4.24 14.72 13.02
C SER A 101 -4.53 16.14 12.49
N PRO A 102 -5.81 16.53 12.37
CA PRO A 102 -6.17 17.89 11.98
C PRO A 102 -5.92 18.87 13.14
N ALA A 103 -5.23 19.97 12.84
CA ALA A 103 -5.28 21.28 13.51
C ALA A 103 -5.37 21.32 15.04
N ASP A 104 -4.64 20.46 15.74
CA ASP A 104 -4.27 20.70 17.15
C ASP A 104 -2.89 21.38 17.21
N CYS A 105 -2.69 22.19 18.25
CA CYS A 105 -1.59 23.15 18.38
C CYS A 105 -0.19 22.66 17.99
N CYS A 106 0.09 21.40 18.27
CA CYS A 106 1.30 20.75 17.82
C CYS A 106 1.00 20.03 16.50
N SER A 107 1.17 20.73 15.37
CA SER A 107 1.33 20.06 14.08
C SER A 107 2.67 19.34 14.08
N CYS A 108 2.65 18.10 14.57
CA CYS A 108 3.75 17.16 14.45
C CYS A 108 4.02 16.90 12.97
N GLN A 109 4.97 17.62 12.37
CA GLN A 109 5.43 17.23 11.04
C GLN A 109 6.21 15.93 11.19
N PRO A 110 5.84 14.84 10.48
CA PRO A 110 6.55 13.57 10.58
C PRO A 110 8.04 13.80 10.29
N ALA A 111 8.88 13.41 11.25
CA ALA A 111 10.32 13.63 11.16
C ALA A 111 10.87 12.94 9.91
N LYS A 112 11.51 13.72 9.03
CA LYS A 112 12.19 13.23 7.84
C LYS A 112 13.61 12.80 8.21
N CYS A 113 14.10 11.75 7.59
CA CYS A 113 15.47 11.27 7.78
C CYS A 113 16.36 11.76 6.65
N SER A 114 17.55 12.26 6.96
CA SER A 114 18.59 12.55 5.96
C SER A 114 19.61 11.43 5.95
N PHE A 115 19.74 10.74 4.82
CA PHE A 115 20.66 9.61 4.69
C PHE A 115 21.31 9.59 3.32
N ARG A 116 22.65 9.61 3.30
CA ARG A 116 23.50 9.68 2.08
C ARG A 116 23.08 10.79 1.10
N GLY A 117 22.71 11.96 1.62
CA GLY A 117 22.30 13.12 0.81
C GLY A 117 20.88 13.03 0.22
N ARG A 118 20.11 11.98 0.53
CA ARG A 118 18.69 11.87 0.20
C ARG A 118 17.83 12.07 1.44
N THR A 119 16.64 12.63 1.26
CA THR A 119 15.67 12.84 2.34
C THR A 119 14.53 11.85 2.22
N TYR A 120 14.28 11.08 3.28
CA TYR A 120 13.24 10.06 3.35
C TYR A 120 12.13 10.53 4.28
N ALA A 121 10.87 10.32 3.89
CA ALA A 121 9.75 10.59 4.77
C ALA A 121 9.68 9.54 5.88
N HIS A 122 9.04 9.88 6.99
CA HIS A 122 8.77 8.92 8.07
C HIS A 122 8.06 7.68 7.52
N GLY A 123 8.50 6.49 7.93
CA GLY A 123 7.97 5.21 7.49
C GLY A 123 8.42 4.77 6.09
N THR A 124 9.14 5.61 5.33
CA THR A 124 9.68 5.20 4.03
C THR A 124 10.67 4.06 4.21
N ARG A 125 10.46 2.98 3.46
CA ARG A 125 11.36 1.84 3.34
C ARG A 125 12.15 1.95 2.04
N PHE A 126 13.45 1.79 2.10
CA PHE A 126 14.34 1.90 0.95
C PHE A 126 15.53 0.95 1.06
N SER A 127 16.04 0.49 -0.08
CA SER A 127 17.29 -0.27 -0.15
C SER A 127 18.47 0.65 -0.47
N LEU A 128 19.68 0.20 -0.16
CA LEU A 128 20.89 0.94 -0.51
C LEU A 128 21.24 0.73 -1.98
N ASP A 129 21.77 1.75 -2.65
CA ASP A 129 22.16 1.62 -4.06
C ASP A 129 23.20 0.50 -4.22
N GLY A 130 22.84 -0.58 -4.93
CA GLY A 130 23.69 -1.74 -5.17
C GLY A 130 23.68 -2.83 -4.09
N ASP A 131 22.87 -2.68 -3.04
CA ASP A 131 22.67 -3.70 -2.01
C ASP A 131 21.17 -3.90 -1.74
N ASP A 132 20.58 -4.84 -2.47
CA ASP A 132 19.19 -5.27 -2.29
C ASP A 132 19.00 -6.14 -1.03
N CYS A 133 20.09 -6.49 -0.33
CA CYS A 133 20.07 -7.32 0.87
C CYS A 133 19.83 -6.49 2.13
N THR A 134 19.96 -5.17 2.06
CA THR A 134 19.75 -4.28 3.19
C THR A 134 18.52 -3.41 2.94
N ILE A 135 17.55 -3.48 3.85
CA ILE A 135 16.38 -2.61 3.87
C ILE A 135 16.49 -1.63 5.04
N CYS A 136 16.33 -0.35 4.73
CA CYS A 136 16.35 0.74 5.68
C CYS A 136 14.95 1.33 5.84
N ILE A 137 14.60 1.77 7.04
CA ILE A 137 13.35 2.46 7.36
C ILE A 137 13.63 3.75 8.12
N CYS A 138 12.96 4.83 7.72
CA CYS A 138 13.03 6.10 8.43
C CYS A 138 12.06 6.11 9.62
N ARG A 139 12.57 6.20 10.85
CA ARG A 139 11.80 6.24 12.09
C ARG A 139 12.28 7.38 12.98
N GLY A 140 11.37 8.27 13.35
CA GLY A 140 11.68 9.37 14.28
C GLY A 140 12.81 10.32 13.83
N GLY A 141 13.12 10.40 12.54
CA GLY A 141 14.26 11.19 12.02
C GLY A 141 15.58 10.42 11.94
N GLU A 142 15.61 9.18 12.42
CA GLU A 142 16.74 8.26 12.33
C GLU A 142 16.48 7.15 11.29
N VAL A 143 17.54 6.70 10.63
CA VAL A 143 17.46 5.58 9.68
C VAL A 143 17.87 4.30 10.38
N GLU A 144 16.94 3.35 10.48
CA GLU A 144 17.20 1.99 10.96
C GLU A 144 17.35 1.06 9.76
N CYS A 145 18.51 0.39 9.61
CA CYS A 145 18.75 -0.58 8.53
C CYS A 145 18.87 -2.00 9.08
N SER A 146 18.32 -2.97 8.36
CA SER A 146 18.39 -4.40 8.67
C SER A 146 18.51 -5.23 7.40
N PHE A 147 18.95 -6.48 7.52
CA PHE A 147 18.93 -7.41 6.39
C PHE A 147 17.49 -7.70 5.93
N ALA A 148 17.29 -7.80 4.62
CA ALA A 148 16.03 -8.18 4.01
C ALA A 148 15.66 -9.61 4.45
N PRO A 149 14.43 -9.84 4.94
CA PRO A 149 14.02 -11.17 5.39
C PRO A 149 13.91 -12.12 4.19
N CYS A 150 14.53 -13.30 4.30
CA CYS A 150 14.45 -14.32 3.27
C CYS A 150 13.15 -15.12 3.31
N PRO A 151 12.62 -15.56 2.15
CA PRO A 151 11.45 -16.43 2.11
C PRO A 151 11.78 -17.80 2.73
N VAL A 152 10.76 -18.43 3.29
CA VAL A 152 10.86 -19.81 3.77
C VAL A 152 10.87 -20.75 2.57
N LEU A 153 11.90 -21.59 2.46
CA LEU A 153 12.06 -22.54 1.35
C LEU A 153 11.57 -23.94 1.74
N ASP A 154 10.70 -24.50 0.90
CA ASP A 154 10.18 -25.86 1.02
C ASP A 154 10.99 -26.86 0.16
N CYS A 155 12.30 -26.88 0.38
CA CYS A 155 13.19 -27.85 -0.27
C CYS A 155 14.35 -28.26 0.65
N PRO A 156 14.90 -29.48 0.49
CA PRO A 156 16.05 -29.96 1.24
C PRO A 156 17.27 -29.06 1.07
N GLN A 157 18.15 -29.04 2.08
CA GLN A 157 19.35 -28.19 2.07
C GLN A 157 20.26 -28.39 0.85
N HIS A 158 20.36 -29.62 0.32
CA HIS A 158 21.20 -29.93 -0.84
C HIS A 158 20.69 -29.33 -2.16
N GLN A 159 19.43 -28.89 -2.24
CA GLN A 159 18.83 -28.25 -3.41
C GLN A 159 18.86 -26.73 -3.31
N ARG A 160 19.25 -26.19 -2.16
CA ARG A 160 19.35 -24.75 -1.93
C ARG A 160 20.62 -24.25 -2.58
N HIS A 161 20.49 -23.21 -3.38
CA HIS A 161 21.62 -22.56 -4.03
C HIS A 161 21.51 -21.05 -3.89
N LEU A 162 22.67 -20.39 -3.80
CA LEU A 162 22.78 -18.94 -3.70
C LEU A 162 23.47 -18.44 -4.97
N GLY A 163 22.76 -17.66 -5.78
CA GLY A 163 23.31 -17.05 -6.98
C GLY A 163 24.24 -15.86 -6.67
N PRO A 164 25.12 -15.48 -7.61
CA PRO A 164 25.90 -14.24 -7.49
C PRO A 164 24.97 -13.03 -7.41
N GLY A 165 25.13 -12.20 -6.37
CA GLY A 165 24.27 -11.04 -6.13
C GLY A 165 22.91 -11.34 -5.48
N GLN A 166 22.62 -12.60 -5.12
CA GLN A 166 21.42 -12.94 -4.34
C GLN A 166 21.70 -12.87 -2.84
N CYS A 167 20.71 -12.37 -2.10
CA CYS A 167 20.72 -12.28 -0.64
C CYS A 167 20.17 -13.55 0.02
N CYS A 168 19.32 -14.28 -0.70
CA CYS A 168 18.56 -15.41 -0.20
C CYS A 168 18.76 -16.64 -1.09
N PHE A 169 18.81 -17.81 -0.47
CA PHE A 169 18.82 -19.07 -1.19
C PHE A 169 17.53 -19.25 -2.01
N THR A 170 17.65 -19.97 -3.12
CA THR A 170 16.51 -20.44 -3.91
C THR A 170 16.58 -21.96 -4.08
N CYS A 171 15.44 -22.59 -4.30
CA CYS A 171 15.40 -24.02 -4.62
C CYS A 171 15.76 -24.21 -6.09
N ARG A 172 16.60 -25.19 -6.39
CA ARG A 172 16.84 -25.62 -7.76
C ARG A 172 15.55 -26.27 -8.28
N ASP A 173 15.06 -25.84 -9.43
CA ASP A 173 13.90 -26.49 -10.05
C ASP A 173 14.22 -27.99 -10.25
N PRO A 174 13.35 -28.90 -9.77
CA PRO A 174 13.52 -30.31 -10.10
C PRO A 174 13.50 -30.46 -11.63
N PRO A 175 14.34 -31.34 -12.21
CA PRO A 175 14.27 -31.62 -13.64
C PRO A 175 12.83 -32.01 -13.99
N ALA A 176 12.30 -31.46 -15.08
CA ALA A 176 11.00 -31.89 -15.61
C ALA A 176 10.98 -33.42 -15.74
N PRO A 177 9.85 -34.09 -15.42
CA PRO A 177 9.76 -35.53 -15.61
C PRO A 177 10.11 -35.88 -17.06
N ALA A 178 11.08 -36.79 -17.23
CA ALA A 178 11.64 -37.13 -18.54
C ALA A 178 10.64 -37.89 -19.44
N GLY A 179 9.62 -38.50 -18.83
CA GLY A 179 8.60 -39.26 -19.53
C GLY A 179 7.62 -39.92 -18.57
N CYS A 180 6.78 -40.79 -19.13
CA CYS A 180 5.77 -41.57 -18.42
C CYS A 180 6.17 -43.04 -18.34
N PHE A 181 5.86 -43.70 -17.22
CA PHE A 181 6.07 -45.13 -16.99
C PHE A 181 4.72 -45.85 -16.99
N VAL A 182 4.54 -46.86 -17.85
CA VAL A 182 3.21 -47.42 -18.14
C VAL A 182 3.03 -48.87 -17.66
N ASP A 183 4.09 -49.63 -17.43
CA ASP A 183 3.96 -51.06 -17.08
C ASP A 183 5.10 -51.66 -16.24
N ASP A 184 4.90 -52.91 -15.80
CA ASP A 184 5.84 -53.74 -15.01
C ASP A 184 7.16 -54.05 -15.76
N ASN A 185 7.25 -53.75 -17.05
CA ASN A 185 8.46 -53.88 -17.86
C ASN A 185 9.29 -52.59 -17.93
N GLY A 186 8.79 -51.49 -17.35
CA GLY A 186 9.55 -50.25 -17.17
C GLY A 186 9.83 -49.49 -18.46
N VAL A 187 8.94 -49.57 -19.46
CA VAL A 187 9.14 -48.83 -20.72
C VAL A 187 8.86 -47.33 -20.50
N GLU A 188 9.86 -46.50 -20.77
CA GLU A 188 9.78 -45.04 -20.67
C GLU A 188 9.31 -44.42 -22.00
N PHE A 189 8.22 -43.65 -21.92
CA PHE A 189 7.68 -42.91 -23.07
C PHE A 189 7.96 -41.41 -22.89
N PRO A 190 8.74 -40.75 -23.77
CA PRO A 190 8.91 -39.29 -23.74
C PRO A 190 7.60 -38.51 -23.78
N VAL A 191 7.62 -37.34 -23.14
CA VAL A 191 6.49 -36.40 -23.13
C VAL A 191 6.02 -36.10 -24.55
N GLY A 192 4.71 -36.22 -24.78
CA GLY A 192 4.08 -36.03 -26.09
C GLY A 192 4.05 -37.27 -26.99
N GLN A 193 4.72 -38.37 -26.61
CA GLN A 193 4.60 -39.62 -27.36
C GLN A 193 3.19 -40.20 -27.24
N ILE A 194 2.69 -40.76 -28.34
CA ILE A 194 1.39 -41.45 -28.43
C ILE A 194 1.64 -42.94 -28.69
N TRP A 195 0.94 -43.82 -27.99
CA TRP A 195 1.03 -45.28 -28.16
C TRP A 195 -0.30 -45.98 -27.90
N SER A 196 -0.41 -47.25 -28.31
CA SER A 196 -1.56 -48.13 -28.01
C SER A 196 -1.13 -49.28 -27.09
N PRO A 197 -1.67 -49.39 -25.86
CA PRO A 197 -1.29 -50.40 -24.87
C PRO A 197 -1.96 -51.76 -25.16
N GLY A 198 -1.79 -52.28 -26.38
CA GLY A 198 -2.30 -53.59 -26.79
C GLY A 198 -3.75 -53.62 -27.29
N ASP A 199 -4.62 -52.71 -26.85
CA ASP A 199 -5.95 -52.51 -27.45
C ASP A 199 -5.84 -51.51 -28.64
N PRO A 200 -6.17 -51.90 -29.88
CA PRO A 200 -6.10 -51.01 -31.04
C PRO A 200 -7.07 -49.83 -30.95
N CYS A 201 -8.09 -49.90 -30.11
CA CYS A 201 -9.04 -48.80 -29.87
C CYS A 201 -8.62 -47.83 -28.77
N GLU A 202 -7.57 -48.13 -28.02
CA GLU A 202 -7.05 -47.25 -26.98
C GLU A 202 -5.77 -46.57 -27.44
N LEU A 203 -5.75 -45.24 -27.31
CA LEU A 203 -4.61 -44.40 -27.59
C LEU A 203 -4.27 -43.60 -26.35
N CYS A 204 -3.03 -43.73 -25.88
CA CYS A 204 -2.52 -43.03 -24.72
C CYS A 204 -1.47 -42.00 -25.15
N ILE A 205 -1.41 -40.87 -24.43
CA ILE A 205 -0.39 -39.84 -24.59
C ILE A 205 0.28 -39.54 -23.25
N CYS A 206 1.60 -39.34 -23.28
CA CYS A 206 2.37 -38.90 -22.12
C CYS A 206 2.24 -37.38 -21.95
N GLN A 207 1.66 -36.95 -20.83
CA GLN A 207 1.46 -35.54 -20.49
C GLN A 207 2.74 -34.91 -19.91
N ALA A 208 2.81 -33.58 -19.93
CA ALA A 208 3.97 -32.83 -19.44
C ALA A 208 4.21 -32.94 -17.93
N ASP A 209 3.19 -33.34 -17.17
CA ASP A 209 3.27 -33.59 -15.73
C ASP A 209 3.70 -35.04 -15.39
N GLY A 210 4.06 -35.84 -16.40
CA GLY A 210 4.42 -37.24 -16.25
C GLY A 210 3.23 -38.18 -16.10
N SER A 211 1.98 -37.68 -16.22
CA SER A 211 0.79 -38.52 -16.20
C SER A 211 0.47 -39.12 -17.58
N VAL A 212 -0.19 -40.27 -17.58
CA VAL A 212 -0.65 -40.94 -18.81
C VAL A 212 -2.13 -40.64 -19.01
N SER A 213 -2.48 -40.10 -20.19
CA SER A 213 -3.87 -39.82 -20.55
C SER A 213 -4.29 -40.71 -21.72
N CYS A 214 -5.25 -41.61 -21.48
CA CYS A 214 -5.76 -42.54 -22.49
C CYS A 214 -7.15 -42.15 -22.97
N LYS A 215 -7.38 -42.28 -24.29
CA LYS A 215 -8.67 -42.09 -24.92
C LYS A 215 -9.03 -43.31 -25.75
N ARG A 216 -10.25 -43.80 -25.56
CA ARG A 216 -10.80 -44.90 -26.34
C ARG A 216 -11.59 -44.36 -27.55
N THR A 217 -11.47 -45.06 -28.67
CA THR A 217 -12.23 -44.78 -29.89
C THR A 217 -13.52 -45.59 -29.85
N ASP A 218 -14.67 -44.91 -29.94
CA ASP A 218 -15.98 -45.55 -30.05
C ASP A 218 -16.32 -45.78 -31.53
N CYS A 219 -16.51 -47.05 -31.90
CA CYS A 219 -16.86 -47.42 -33.27
C CYS A 219 -18.37 -47.37 -33.47
N VAL A 220 -18.81 -46.94 -34.65
CA VAL A 220 -20.22 -46.93 -35.04
C VAL A 220 -20.56 -48.27 -35.71
N GLU A 221 -21.24 -49.17 -34.99
CA GLU A 221 -21.65 -50.50 -35.48
C GLU A 221 -23.05 -50.49 -36.12
N THR A 222 -23.32 -49.58 -37.07
CA THR A 222 -24.66 -49.48 -37.69
C THR A 222 -24.75 -50.07 -39.11
N CYS A 223 -23.66 -50.62 -39.65
CA CYS A 223 -23.66 -51.13 -41.01
C CYS A 223 -24.11 -52.61 -41.08
N PRO A 224 -24.80 -53.04 -42.16
CA PRO A 224 -25.32 -54.40 -42.27
C PRO A 224 -24.24 -55.50 -42.30
N TYR A 225 -23.02 -55.16 -42.74
CA TYR A 225 -21.93 -56.13 -42.95
C TYR A 225 -20.54 -55.54 -42.58
N PRO A 226 -20.19 -55.43 -41.29
CA PRO A 226 -18.89 -54.94 -40.85
C PRO A 226 -17.76 -55.95 -41.09
N ILE A 227 -16.64 -55.54 -41.69
CA ILE A 227 -15.43 -56.37 -41.85
C ILE A 227 -14.39 -55.98 -40.80
N ARG A 228 -14.00 -56.91 -39.92
CA ARG A 228 -12.94 -56.69 -38.92
C ARG A 228 -11.58 -57.02 -39.51
N ILE A 229 -10.73 -56.01 -39.64
CA ILE A 229 -9.35 -56.15 -40.12
C ILE A 229 -8.44 -56.33 -38.88
N PRO A 230 -7.61 -57.40 -38.81
CA PRO A 230 -6.69 -57.59 -37.69
C PRO A 230 -5.78 -56.37 -37.49
N GLY A 231 -5.70 -55.87 -36.26
CA GLY A 231 -4.89 -54.71 -35.89
C GLY A 231 -5.57 -53.34 -36.07
N GLN A 232 -6.80 -53.28 -36.60
CA GLN A 232 -7.59 -52.04 -36.64
C GLN A 232 -8.61 -52.00 -35.50
N CYS A 233 -8.87 -50.80 -34.99
CA CYS A 233 -9.89 -50.59 -33.96
C CYS A 233 -11.31 -50.86 -34.48
N CYS A 234 -11.69 -50.14 -35.55
CA CYS A 234 -13.06 -50.16 -36.04
C CYS A 234 -13.22 -51.06 -37.27
N PRO A 235 -14.37 -51.74 -37.41
CA PRO A 235 -14.67 -52.51 -38.59
C PRO A 235 -14.82 -51.61 -39.82
N ASP A 236 -14.36 -52.10 -40.97
CA ASP A 236 -14.55 -51.45 -42.26
C ASP A 236 -15.91 -51.85 -42.85
N CYS A 237 -16.83 -50.89 -42.90
CA CYS A 237 -18.15 -51.06 -43.48
C CYS A 237 -18.20 -50.91 -45.01
N SER A 238 -17.08 -50.58 -45.65
CA SER A 238 -16.97 -50.37 -47.11
C SER A 238 -16.31 -51.53 -47.85
N ALA A 239 -15.83 -52.54 -47.12
CA ALA A 239 -14.96 -53.57 -47.68
C ALA A 239 -15.68 -54.75 -48.35
N GLY A 240 -16.99 -55.00 -48.14
CA GLY A 240 -17.63 -56.19 -48.71
C GLY A 240 -19.06 -56.53 -48.27
N CYS A 241 -19.51 -57.73 -48.67
CA CYS A 241 -20.86 -58.26 -48.46
C CYS A 241 -20.77 -59.65 -47.81
N THR A 242 -21.81 -60.05 -47.08
CA THR A 242 -21.91 -61.43 -46.54
C THR A 242 -23.01 -62.21 -47.24
N TYR A 243 -22.70 -63.39 -47.78
CA TYR A 243 -23.68 -64.33 -48.35
C TYR A 243 -23.51 -65.72 -47.73
N MET A 244 -24.56 -66.19 -47.05
CA MET A 244 -24.60 -67.48 -46.34
C MET A 244 -23.41 -67.72 -45.39
N GLY A 245 -23.01 -66.68 -44.65
CA GLY A 245 -21.92 -66.74 -43.67
C GLY A 245 -20.50 -66.68 -44.26
N ARG A 246 -20.37 -66.52 -45.58
CA ARG A 246 -19.09 -66.23 -46.25
C ARG A 246 -19.01 -64.74 -46.59
N ILE A 247 -17.81 -64.18 -46.45
CA ILE A 247 -17.51 -62.78 -46.73
C ILE A 247 -16.91 -62.70 -48.14
N PHE A 248 -17.39 -61.73 -48.91
CA PHE A 248 -16.91 -61.42 -50.26
C PHE A 248 -16.53 -59.94 -50.32
N TYR A 249 -15.40 -59.64 -50.93
CA TYR A 249 -14.91 -58.26 -51.10
C TYR A 249 -15.75 -57.50 -52.12
N ASN A 250 -15.73 -56.18 -52.06
CA ASN A 250 -16.41 -55.35 -53.06
C ASN A 250 -15.94 -55.72 -54.48
N ASN A 251 -16.90 -55.85 -55.39
CA ASN A 251 -16.73 -56.27 -56.78
C ASN A 251 -16.32 -57.74 -56.98
N GLU A 252 -16.34 -58.57 -55.93
CA GLU A 252 -16.07 -60.01 -56.02
C GLU A 252 -17.32 -60.76 -56.51
N THR A 253 -17.15 -61.60 -57.55
CA THR A 253 -18.20 -62.51 -58.06
C THR A 253 -18.05 -63.92 -57.51
N PHE A 254 -19.17 -64.52 -57.08
CA PHE A 254 -19.22 -65.84 -56.49
C PHE A 254 -20.47 -66.64 -56.92
N PRO A 255 -20.38 -67.98 -57.04
CA PRO A 255 -21.53 -68.81 -57.38
C PRO A 255 -22.52 -68.90 -56.22
N SER A 256 -23.82 -68.93 -56.54
CA SER A 256 -24.87 -69.11 -55.55
C SER A 256 -24.89 -70.55 -55.03
N ILE A 257 -24.86 -70.72 -53.71
CA ILE A 257 -24.99 -72.02 -53.05
C ILE A 257 -26.42 -72.59 -53.17
N ARG A 258 -27.42 -71.71 -53.38
CA ARG A 258 -28.83 -72.11 -53.52
C ARG A 258 -29.20 -72.52 -54.94
N ASP A 259 -28.49 -72.01 -55.94
CA ASP A 259 -28.75 -72.26 -57.34
C ASP A 259 -27.43 -72.35 -58.13
N PRO A 260 -27.04 -73.55 -58.61
CA PRO A 260 -25.82 -73.76 -59.36
C PRO A 260 -25.71 -72.94 -60.65
N CYS A 261 -26.81 -72.39 -61.17
CA CYS A 261 -26.84 -71.60 -62.39
C CYS A 261 -26.70 -70.09 -62.14
N LEU A 262 -26.68 -69.62 -60.90
CA LEU A 262 -26.59 -68.20 -60.56
C LEU A 262 -25.18 -67.79 -60.11
N SER A 263 -24.71 -66.66 -60.63
CA SER A 263 -23.51 -65.94 -60.15
C SER A 263 -23.94 -64.62 -59.52
N CYS A 264 -23.43 -64.34 -58.32
CA CYS A 264 -23.68 -63.13 -57.57
C CYS A 264 -22.44 -62.25 -57.57
N ILE A 265 -22.61 -60.93 -57.51
CA ILE A 265 -21.52 -59.97 -57.33
C ILE A 265 -21.76 -59.19 -56.04
N CYS A 266 -20.74 -59.04 -55.21
CA CYS A 266 -20.81 -58.13 -54.08
C CYS A 266 -20.65 -56.69 -54.57
N LEU A 267 -21.65 -55.86 -54.31
CA LEU A 267 -21.59 -54.41 -54.57
C LEU A 267 -21.96 -53.70 -53.28
N VAL A 268 -20.98 -53.05 -52.66
CA VAL A 268 -21.21 -52.23 -51.47
C VAL A 268 -21.84 -50.91 -51.92
N ARG A 269 -22.97 -50.52 -51.32
CA ARG A 269 -23.66 -49.23 -51.60
C ARG A 269 -23.35 -48.21 -50.53
#